data_AF-A0ABD1XHL1-F1
#
_entry.id   AF-A0ABD1XHL1-F1
#
_cell.length_a   1.000
_cell.length_b   1.000
_cell.length_c   1.000
_cell.angle_alpha   90.00
_cell.angle_beta   90.00
_cell.angle_gamma   90.00
#
_symmetry.space_group_name_H-M   'P 1'
#
loop_
_entity.id
_entity.type
_entity.pdbx_description
1 polymer ?
#
loop_
_entity_poly.entity_id
_entity_poly.type
_entity_poly.pdbx_seq_one_letter_code
_entity_poly.pdbx_strand_id
1 'polypeptide(L)'
;MAALCDPSTPDLTEASVSRGVKYLRDAQEVQGSWFGRWGVNYLYGTSACLCGLAEIGFQESDLIVSRAVEWLKECQNDDGGWGEGLESYRDKSTMGKGIESSASQTAWAVMGLLGHLTPEDLAIRRGITWLVQNLRPSTEPVDAYEGGVRIPVNYKAGKTWREEQLTGTGFPNHFYIITSTVITFR
;
A
#
# COMPACT_ATOMS: atom_id res chain seq x y z
N MET A 1 37.61 2.48 20.18
CA MET A 1 36.95 3.50 19.33
C MET A 1 35.49 3.60 19.78
N ALA A 2 35.28 4.24 20.93
CA ALA A 2 33.96 4.51 21.49
C ALA A 2 33.98 5.98 21.91
N ALA A 3 33.38 6.83 21.10
CA ALA A 3 32.97 8.20 21.39
C ALA A 3 32.20 8.66 20.15
N LEU A 4 30.94 9.08 20.30
CA LEU A 4 30.29 10.13 19.48
C LEU A 4 28.80 10.39 19.82
N CYS A 5 28.24 9.87 20.92
CA CYS A 5 26.91 10.31 21.36
C CYS A 5 26.99 10.90 22.77
N ASP A 6 26.80 12.21 22.85
CA ASP A 6 26.58 12.94 24.09
C ASP A 6 25.17 12.59 24.60
N PRO A 7 25.02 11.98 25.79
CA PRO A 7 23.71 11.62 26.34
C PRO A 7 22.84 12.83 26.73
N SER A 8 23.37 14.06 26.65
CA SER A 8 22.61 15.30 26.84
C SER A 8 22.04 15.89 25.54
N THR A 9 22.46 15.40 24.38
CA THR A 9 21.78 15.71 23.11
C THR A 9 20.49 14.91 23.02
N PRO A 10 19.31 15.56 22.89
CA PRO A 10 18.07 14.83 22.67
C PRO A 10 18.22 13.99 21.40
N ASP A 11 17.77 12.73 21.44
CA ASP A 11 17.77 11.88 20.26
C ASP A 11 16.90 12.53 19.18
N LEU A 12 17.57 13.15 18.20
CA LEU A 12 16.93 13.85 17.11
C LEU A 12 16.04 12.89 16.30
N THR A 13 16.30 11.59 16.36
CA THR A 13 15.48 10.53 15.77
C THR A 13 14.16 10.41 16.51
N GLU A 14 14.18 10.22 17.83
CA GLU A 14 12.98 10.12 18.66
C GLU A 14 12.11 11.39 18.53
N ALA A 15 12.73 12.57 18.59
CA ALA A 15 12.03 13.83 18.41
C ALA A 15 11.39 13.95 17.02
N SER A 16 12.06 13.46 15.98
CA SER A 16 11.53 13.48 14.60
C SER A 16 10.41 12.47 14.40
N VAL A 17 10.54 11.25 14.94
CA VAL A 17 9.48 10.23 14.94
C VAL A 17 8.25 10.75 15.67
N SER A 18 8.42 11.35 16.85
CA SER A 18 7.33 11.93 17.64
C SER A 18 6.57 13.03 16.86
N ARG A 19 7.29 13.93 16.18
CA ARG A 19 6.66 14.94 15.30
C ARG A 19 5.95 14.30 14.10
N GLY A 20 6.53 13.26 13.51
CA GLY A 20 5.93 12.51 12.40
C GLY A 20 4.61 11.83 12.82
N VAL A 21 4.61 11.13 13.96
CA VAL A 21 3.41 10.52 14.54
C VAL A 21 2.35 11.57 14.84
N LYS A 22 2.74 12.71 15.41
CA LYS A 22 1.81 13.81 15.66
C LYS A 22 1.17 14.29 14.34
N TYR A 23 1.97 14.50 13.31
CA TYR A 23 1.46 14.87 11.99
C TYR A 23 0.48 13.82 11.44
N LEU A 24 0.80 12.52 11.55
CA LEU A 24 -0.11 11.46 11.11
C LEU A 24 -1.44 11.49 11.87
N ARG A 25 -1.41 11.70 13.19
CA ARG A 25 -2.65 11.87 13.98
C ARG A 25 -3.49 13.06 13.49
N ASP A 26 -2.85 14.20 13.29
CA ASP A 26 -3.53 15.43 12.85
C ASP A 26 -4.06 15.32 11.41
N ALA A 27 -3.40 14.52 10.56
CA ALA A 27 -3.77 14.32 9.16
C ALA A 27 -4.73 13.14 8.93
N GLN A 28 -5.01 12.32 9.96
CA GLN A 28 -5.94 11.19 9.83
C GLN A 28 -7.36 11.72 9.67
N GLU A 29 -8.06 11.20 8.67
CA GLU A 29 -9.45 11.57 8.43
C GLU A 29 -10.37 11.01 9.52
N VAL A 30 -11.61 11.52 9.59
CA VAL A 30 -12.58 11.15 10.64
C VAL A 30 -12.93 9.66 10.62
N GLN A 31 -12.97 9.06 9.43
CA GLN A 31 -13.20 7.63 9.24
C GLN A 31 -11.95 6.77 9.48
N GLY A 32 -10.76 7.35 9.66
CA GLY A 32 -9.52 6.62 9.99
C GLY A 32 -8.50 6.51 8.85
N SER A 33 -8.84 6.92 7.63
CA SER A 33 -7.93 6.86 6.48
C SER A 33 -6.95 8.03 6.39
N TRP A 34 -5.93 7.88 5.55
CA TRP A 34 -5.02 8.95 5.13
C TRP A 34 -5.05 9.17 3.63
N PHE A 35 -4.95 10.43 3.24
CA PHE A 35 -4.87 10.84 1.84
C PHE A 35 -3.61 10.33 1.14
N GLY A 36 -3.76 9.75 -0.05
CA GLY A 36 -2.67 9.26 -0.88
C GLY A 36 -2.15 10.32 -1.84
N ARG A 37 -1.01 10.92 -1.49
CA ARG A 37 -0.40 11.94 -2.35
C ARG A 37 0.15 11.38 -3.66
N TRP A 38 0.70 10.16 -3.65
CA TRP A 38 1.50 9.61 -4.77
C TRP A 38 0.96 8.32 -5.38
N GLY A 39 0.00 7.68 -4.71
CA GLY A 39 -0.78 6.57 -5.25
C GLY A 39 -2.25 6.85 -5.02
N VAL A 40 -3.11 6.22 -5.83
CA VAL A 40 -4.57 6.35 -5.77
C VAL A 40 -5.12 5.44 -4.68
N ASN A 41 -5.79 5.95 -3.66
CA ASN A 41 -5.63 7.25 -3.02
C ASN A 41 -5.63 7.00 -1.50
N TYR A 42 -6.81 6.88 -0.91
CA TYR A 42 -6.94 6.61 0.50
C TYR A 42 -6.50 5.20 0.88
N LEU A 43 -6.67 4.21 -0.01
CA LEU A 43 -6.09 2.87 0.20
C LEU A 43 -4.56 2.93 0.27
N TYR A 44 -3.93 3.62 -0.70
CA TYR A 44 -2.48 3.80 -0.72
C TYR A 44 -1.96 4.52 0.53
N GLY A 45 -2.52 5.69 0.85
CA GLY A 45 -2.08 6.50 1.97
C GLY A 45 -2.24 5.78 3.31
N THR A 46 -3.37 5.11 3.50
CA THR A 46 -3.68 4.39 4.74
C THR A 46 -2.77 3.19 4.94
N SER A 47 -2.58 2.38 3.90
CA SER A 47 -1.66 1.24 3.96
C SER A 47 -0.23 1.66 4.27
N ALA A 48 0.28 2.71 3.62
CA ALA A 48 1.63 3.22 3.88
C ALA A 48 1.80 3.71 5.32
N CYS A 49 0.81 4.42 5.87
CA CYS A 49 0.83 4.88 7.26
C CYS A 49 0.80 3.71 8.24
N LEU A 50 -0.04 2.69 7.99
CA LEU A 50 -0.08 1.48 8.82
C LEU A 50 1.26 0.74 8.83
N CYS A 51 1.90 0.54 7.67
CA CYS A 51 3.23 -0.05 7.61
C CYS A 51 4.25 0.76 8.41
N GLY A 52 4.29 2.08 8.24
CA GLY A 52 5.22 2.93 8.99
C GLY A 52 4.98 2.92 10.50
N LEU A 53 3.72 2.86 10.94
CA LEU A 53 3.36 2.75 12.36
C LEU A 53 3.76 1.40 12.96
N ALA A 54 3.65 0.31 12.20
CA ALA A 54 4.08 -1.02 12.65
C ALA A 54 5.60 -1.06 12.91
N GLU A 55 6.41 -0.47 12.03
CA GLU A 55 7.88 -0.41 12.16
C GLU A 55 8.35 0.32 13.43
N ILE A 56 7.57 1.26 13.94
CA ILE A 56 7.88 2.00 15.17
C ILE A 56 7.09 1.49 16.40
N GLY A 57 6.48 0.31 16.30
CA GLY A 57 5.94 -0.45 17.43
C GLY A 57 4.52 -0.11 17.85
N PHE A 58 3.74 0.62 17.05
CA PHE A 58 2.31 0.78 17.33
C PHE A 58 1.60 -0.57 17.21
N GLN A 59 0.61 -0.78 18.07
CA GLN A 59 -0.16 -2.01 18.16
C GLN A 59 -1.56 -1.81 17.58
N GLU A 60 -2.24 -2.91 17.25
CA GLU A 60 -3.64 -2.90 16.79
C GLU A 60 -4.55 -2.07 17.71
N SER A 61 -4.36 -2.19 19.03
CA SER A 61 -5.16 -1.50 20.04
C SER A 61 -4.97 0.02 20.11
N ASP A 62 -3.93 0.57 19.47
CA ASP A 62 -3.75 2.01 19.39
C ASP A 62 -4.86 2.65 18.53
N LEU A 63 -5.47 3.73 19.01
CA LEU A 63 -6.64 4.33 18.35
C LEU A 63 -6.35 4.80 16.91
N ILE A 64 -5.14 5.27 16.66
CA ILE A 64 -4.68 5.67 15.32
C ILE A 64 -4.63 4.46 14.35
N VAL A 65 -4.27 3.28 14.85
CA VAL A 65 -4.16 2.03 14.08
C VAL A 65 -5.53 1.38 13.91
N SER A 66 -6.22 1.07 15.02
CA SER A 66 -7.53 0.37 15.00
C SER A 66 -8.54 1.03 14.06
N ARG A 67 -8.65 2.37 14.06
CA ARG A 67 -9.54 3.10 13.15
C ARG A 67 -9.17 2.89 11.67
N ALA A 68 -7.88 2.89 11.37
CA ALA A 68 -7.39 2.70 10.00
C ALA A 68 -7.52 1.25 9.53
N VAL A 69 -7.29 0.28 10.43
CA VAL A 69 -7.52 -1.14 10.19
C VAL A 69 -8.99 -1.41 9.89
N GLU A 70 -9.90 -0.89 10.72
CA GLU A 70 -11.34 -1.06 10.52
C GLU A 70 -11.79 -0.43 9.20
N TRP A 71 -11.33 0.80 8.91
CA TRP A 71 -11.64 1.45 7.64
C TRP A 71 -11.16 0.64 6.42
N LEU A 72 -9.97 0.05 6.46
CA LEU A 72 -9.52 -0.83 5.38
C LEU A 72 -10.40 -2.06 5.24
N LYS A 73 -10.82 -2.69 6.34
CA LYS A 73 -11.74 -3.83 6.31
C LYS A 73 -13.09 -3.46 5.70
N GLU A 74 -13.64 -2.30 6.05
CA GLU A 74 -14.89 -1.77 5.49
C GLU A 74 -14.80 -1.48 3.98
N CYS A 75 -13.60 -1.14 3.48
CA CYS A 75 -13.37 -0.89 2.06
C CYS A 75 -13.13 -2.16 1.23
N GLN A 76 -13.13 -3.35 1.84
CA GLN A 76 -12.92 -4.59 1.10
C GLN A 76 -14.13 -4.92 0.22
N ASN A 77 -13.90 -5.16 -1.07
CA ASN A 77 -14.95 -5.54 -2.01
C ASN A 77 -15.48 -6.96 -1.71
N ASP A 78 -16.67 -7.28 -2.25
CA ASP A 78 -17.29 -8.61 -2.09
C ASP A 78 -16.44 -9.74 -2.68
N ASP A 79 -15.66 -9.44 -3.72
CA ASP A 79 -14.73 -10.40 -4.33
C ASP A 79 -13.49 -10.69 -3.46
N GLY A 80 -13.27 -9.91 -2.40
CA GLY A 80 -12.16 -10.04 -1.46
C GLY A 80 -10.96 -9.15 -1.77
N GLY A 81 -10.95 -8.45 -2.90
CA GLY A 81 -9.92 -7.47 -3.22
C GLY A 81 -10.25 -6.06 -2.72
N TRP A 82 -9.39 -5.11 -3.09
CA TRP A 82 -9.61 -3.68 -2.88
C TRP A 82 -9.41 -2.92 -4.18
N GLY A 83 -10.17 -1.84 -4.33
CA GLY A 83 -10.07 -0.92 -5.43
C GLY A 83 -10.57 0.47 -5.07
N GLU A 84 -10.02 1.47 -5.75
CA GLU A 84 -10.32 2.88 -5.60
C GLU A 84 -10.02 3.60 -6.91
N GLY A 85 -10.97 4.42 -7.35
CA GLY A 85 -10.86 5.22 -8.57
C GLY A 85 -10.31 6.64 -8.31
N LEU A 86 -9.96 7.34 -9.40
CA LEU A 86 -9.44 8.71 -9.36
C LEU A 86 -10.45 9.72 -8.81
N GLU A 87 -11.73 9.37 -8.85
CA GLU A 87 -12.87 10.14 -8.39
C GLU A 87 -12.72 10.52 -6.92
N SER A 88 -12.03 9.70 -6.11
CA SER A 88 -11.82 9.99 -4.69
C SER A 88 -10.93 11.21 -4.43
N TYR A 89 -10.22 11.73 -5.44
CA TYR A 89 -9.54 13.03 -5.37
C TYR A 89 -10.48 14.24 -5.47
N ARG A 90 -11.69 14.04 -5.99
CA ARG A 90 -12.71 15.09 -6.16
C ARG A 90 -13.86 14.94 -5.18
N ASP A 91 -14.24 13.70 -4.87
CA ASP A 91 -15.34 13.38 -3.97
C ASP A 91 -14.88 12.38 -2.91
N LYS A 92 -14.77 12.85 -1.67
CA LYS A 92 -14.42 12.01 -0.53
C LYS A 92 -15.45 10.89 -0.29
N SER A 93 -16.69 11.02 -0.78
CA SER A 93 -17.72 9.98 -0.61
C SER A 93 -17.35 8.65 -1.31
N THR A 94 -16.43 8.70 -2.28
CA THR A 94 -15.94 7.55 -3.06
C THR A 94 -14.59 7.02 -2.56
N MET A 95 -14.10 7.47 -1.41
CA MET A 95 -12.83 6.97 -0.86
C MET A 95 -12.85 5.47 -0.63
N GLY A 96 -11.76 4.80 -0.99
CA GLY A 96 -11.65 3.34 -0.85
C GLY A 96 -12.75 2.54 -1.56
N LYS A 97 -13.51 3.18 -2.47
CA LYS A 97 -14.61 2.55 -3.21
C LYS A 97 -14.27 2.50 -4.69
N GLY A 98 -14.02 1.30 -5.18
CA GLY A 98 -13.85 0.99 -6.59
C GLY A 98 -14.65 -0.27 -6.90
N ILE A 99 -15.48 -0.21 -7.95
CA ILE A 99 -16.29 -1.35 -8.39
C ILE A 99 -15.41 -2.57 -8.71
N GLU A 100 -14.23 -2.32 -9.28
CA GLU A 100 -13.26 -3.34 -9.61
C GLU A 100 -12.10 -3.32 -8.61
N SER A 101 -11.77 -4.49 -8.07
CA SER A 101 -10.54 -4.71 -7.32
C SER A 101 -9.33 -4.68 -8.24
N SER A 102 -8.21 -4.13 -7.76
CA SER A 102 -6.93 -4.08 -8.49
C SER A 102 -5.82 -4.74 -7.69
N ALA A 103 -4.79 -5.24 -8.38
CA ALA A 103 -3.75 -6.05 -7.75
C ALA A 103 -2.84 -5.22 -6.85
N SER A 104 -2.44 -4.03 -7.30
CA SER A 104 -1.61 -3.13 -6.49
C SER A 104 -2.34 -2.66 -5.24
N GLN A 105 -3.59 -2.24 -5.37
CA GLN A 105 -4.37 -1.73 -4.24
C GLN A 105 -4.75 -2.85 -3.26
N THR A 106 -5.09 -4.04 -3.75
CA THR A 106 -5.28 -5.23 -2.90
C THR A 106 -3.99 -5.57 -2.15
N ALA A 107 -2.84 -5.54 -2.83
CA ALA A 107 -1.55 -5.79 -2.19
C ALA A 107 -1.23 -4.73 -1.12
N TRP A 108 -1.50 -3.44 -1.38
CA TRP A 108 -1.32 -2.38 -0.38
C TRP A 108 -2.18 -2.61 0.85
N ALA A 109 -3.48 -2.89 0.67
CA ALA A 109 -4.38 -3.16 1.79
C ALA A 109 -3.89 -4.36 2.63
N VAL A 110 -3.51 -5.46 1.98
CA VAL A 110 -2.96 -6.64 2.65
C VAL A 110 -1.67 -6.32 3.42
N MET A 111 -0.73 -5.56 2.84
CA MET A 111 0.50 -5.15 3.53
C MET A 111 0.23 -4.28 4.77
N GLY A 112 -0.69 -3.32 4.66
CA GLY A 112 -1.07 -2.45 5.77
C GLY A 112 -1.72 -3.23 6.92
N LEU A 113 -2.62 -4.17 6.59
CA LEU A 113 -3.28 -5.02 7.58
C LEU A 113 -2.31 -6.01 8.25
N LEU A 114 -1.39 -6.63 7.49
CA LEU A 114 -0.39 -7.56 8.03
C LEU A 114 0.58 -6.91 9.03
N GLY A 115 0.73 -5.58 9.00
CA GLY A 115 1.52 -4.85 9.99
C GLY A 115 0.94 -4.88 11.40
N HIS A 116 -0.37 -5.15 11.54
CA HIS A 116 -1.10 -5.02 12.80
C HIS A 116 -1.99 -6.22 13.14
N LEU A 117 -2.25 -7.12 12.19
CA LEU A 117 -3.14 -8.27 12.35
C LEU A 117 -2.41 -9.58 12.04
N THR A 118 -2.98 -10.70 12.49
CA THR A 118 -2.46 -12.03 12.14
C THR A 118 -2.84 -12.42 10.70
N PRO A 119 -2.04 -13.25 10.01
CA PRO A 119 -2.37 -13.73 8.66
C PRO A 119 -3.69 -14.52 8.55
N GLU A 120 -4.24 -14.97 9.69
CA GLU A 120 -5.52 -15.68 9.77
C GLU A 120 -6.74 -14.74 9.73
N ASP A 121 -6.55 -13.43 9.86
CA ASP A 121 -7.64 -12.46 9.73
C ASP A 121 -8.36 -12.65 8.38
N LEU A 122 -9.69 -12.64 8.43
CA LEU A 122 -10.52 -12.96 7.27
C LEU A 122 -10.30 -11.98 6.11
N ALA A 123 -10.08 -10.69 6.38
CA ALA A 123 -9.86 -9.70 5.34
C ALA A 123 -8.54 -9.97 4.60
N ILE A 124 -7.48 -10.29 5.36
CA ILE A 124 -6.17 -10.65 4.79
C ILE A 124 -6.29 -11.91 3.94
N ARG A 125 -6.92 -12.97 4.45
CA ARG A 125 -7.09 -14.24 3.72
C ARG A 125 -7.87 -14.05 2.42
N ARG A 126 -8.93 -13.26 2.45
CA ARG A 126 -9.72 -12.92 1.25
C ARG A 126 -8.89 -12.15 0.23
N GLY A 127 -8.10 -11.17 0.67
CA GLY A 127 -7.19 -10.41 -0.20
C GLY A 127 -6.13 -11.29 -0.87
N ILE A 128 -5.46 -12.14 -0.10
CA ILE A 128 -4.49 -13.11 -0.63
C ILE A 128 -5.16 -14.08 -1.60
N THR A 129 -6.35 -14.56 -1.27
CA THR A 129 -7.13 -15.45 -2.15
C THR A 129 -7.46 -14.76 -3.47
N TRP A 130 -7.92 -13.51 -3.42
CA TRP A 130 -8.21 -12.71 -4.61
C TRP A 130 -6.96 -12.54 -5.48
N LEU A 131 -5.81 -12.21 -4.88
CA LEU A 131 -4.54 -12.08 -5.60
C LEU A 131 -4.19 -13.40 -6.30
N VAL A 132 -4.22 -14.53 -5.61
CA VAL A 132 -3.87 -15.84 -6.19
C VAL A 132 -4.82 -16.23 -7.33
N GLN A 133 -6.13 -15.97 -7.17
CA GLN A 133 -7.15 -16.30 -8.17
C GLN A 133 -7.07 -15.42 -9.42
N ASN A 134 -6.58 -14.19 -9.31
CA ASN A 134 -6.50 -13.24 -10.41
C ASN A 134 -5.14 -13.24 -11.14
N LEU A 135 -4.25 -14.18 -10.80
CA LEU A 135 -3.02 -14.40 -11.55
C LEU A 135 -3.31 -14.89 -12.98
N ARG A 136 -2.65 -14.26 -13.96
CA ARG A 136 -2.73 -14.62 -15.39
C ARG A 136 -1.34 -15.02 -15.91
N PRO A 137 -1.25 -15.88 -16.93
CA PRO A 137 0.02 -16.11 -17.61
C PRO A 137 0.60 -14.81 -18.14
N SER A 138 1.90 -14.57 -17.91
CA SER A 138 2.64 -13.49 -18.54
C SER A 138 2.88 -13.83 -20.00
N THR A 139 2.36 -13.00 -20.90
CA THR A 139 2.65 -13.06 -22.33
C THR A 139 3.86 -12.21 -22.72
N GLU A 140 4.33 -11.37 -21.80
CA GLU A 140 5.47 -10.47 -22.02
C GLU A 140 6.81 -11.22 -21.84
N PRO A 141 7.76 -11.08 -22.78
CA PRO A 141 9.13 -11.50 -22.57
C PRO A 141 9.73 -10.70 -21.41
N VAL A 142 10.26 -11.39 -20.41
CA VAL A 142 11.04 -10.72 -19.36
C VAL A 142 12.43 -10.49 -19.91
N ASP A 143 12.75 -9.26 -20.31
CA ASP A 143 14.12 -8.92 -20.69
C ASP A 143 15.01 -8.97 -19.44
N ALA A 144 16.02 -9.84 -19.45
CA ALA A 144 17.10 -9.81 -18.47
C ALA A 144 18.25 -8.96 -19.01
N TYR A 145 18.82 -8.14 -18.13
CA TYR A 145 20.01 -7.35 -18.44
C TYR A 145 21.14 -7.76 -17.51
N GLU A 146 22.27 -8.15 -18.08
CA GLU A 146 23.53 -8.39 -17.35
C GLU A 146 24.61 -7.53 -18.00
N GLY A 147 25.30 -6.71 -17.21
CA GLY A 147 26.31 -5.78 -17.73
C GLY A 147 25.80 -4.78 -18.79
N GLY A 148 24.49 -4.49 -18.83
CA GLY A 148 23.89 -3.58 -19.81
C GLY A 148 23.56 -4.21 -21.18
N VAL A 149 23.76 -5.53 -21.34
CA VAL A 149 23.41 -6.26 -22.57
C VAL A 149 22.08 -7.00 -22.37
N ARG A 150 21.17 -6.89 -23.34
CA ARG A 150 19.92 -7.64 -23.35
C ARG A 150 20.22 -9.13 -23.56
N ILE A 151 19.92 -9.96 -22.56
CA ILE A 151 20.00 -11.41 -22.66
C ILE A 151 18.59 -11.92 -22.97
N PRO A 152 18.35 -12.52 -24.16
CA PRO A 152 17.10 -13.21 -24.43
C PRO A 152 17.04 -14.45 -23.53
N VAL A 153 16.39 -14.31 -22.38
CA VAL A 153 16.09 -15.43 -21.50
C VAL A 153 14.74 -16.02 -21.92
N ASN A 154 14.78 -17.27 -22.35
CA ASN A 154 13.58 -18.05 -22.66
C ASN A 154 12.97 -18.55 -21.33
N TYR A 155 12.58 -17.63 -20.45
CA TYR A 155 11.83 -17.98 -19.24
C TYR A 155 10.45 -18.47 -19.66
N LYS A 156 10.15 -19.73 -19.30
CA LYS A 156 8.78 -20.23 -19.32
C LYS A 156 7.89 -19.30 -18.50
N ALA A 157 6.87 -18.73 -19.15
CA ALA A 157 5.59 -18.25 -18.60
C ALA A 157 5.59 -17.93 -17.09
N GLY A 158 5.99 -16.71 -16.72
CA GLY A 158 5.68 -16.17 -15.40
C GLY A 158 4.17 -15.99 -15.22
N LYS A 159 3.71 -15.71 -14.00
CA LYS A 159 2.35 -15.21 -13.76
C LYS A 159 2.39 -13.74 -13.40
N THR A 160 1.37 -12.99 -13.78
CA THR A 160 1.23 -11.55 -13.54
C THR A 160 -0.23 -11.22 -13.23
N TRP A 161 -0.49 -9.96 -12.89
CA TRP A 161 -1.83 -9.39 -12.83
C TRP A 161 -2.01 -8.39 -13.95
N ARG A 162 -3.21 -8.35 -14.54
CA ARG A 162 -3.60 -7.26 -15.43
C ARG A 162 -4.15 -6.13 -14.57
N GLU A 163 -3.57 -4.96 -14.69
CA GLU A 163 -4.05 -3.74 -14.05
C GLU A 163 -4.14 -2.65 -15.12
N GLU A 164 -5.36 -2.26 -15.46
CA GLU A 164 -5.64 -1.20 -16.44
C GLU A 164 -5.95 0.12 -15.75
N GLN A 165 -6.27 0.07 -14.46
CA GLN A 165 -6.57 1.22 -13.64
C GLN A 165 -5.30 2.03 -13.36
N LEU A 166 -5.47 3.36 -13.34
CA LEU A 166 -4.41 4.27 -12.89
C LEU A 166 -4.30 4.18 -11.38
N THR A 167 -3.14 3.75 -10.89
CA THR A 167 -2.89 3.59 -9.45
C THR A 167 -1.78 4.51 -8.94
N GLY A 168 -1.02 5.15 -9.84
CA GLY A 168 -0.05 6.19 -9.51
C GLY A 168 -0.59 7.61 -9.72
N THR A 169 -0.16 8.55 -8.87
CA THR A 169 -0.55 9.95 -8.94
C THR A 169 0.67 10.87 -8.91
N GLY A 170 0.83 11.71 -9.93
CA GLY A 170 1.85 12.78 -9.88
C GLY A 170 1.28 14.08 -9.30
N PHE A 171 0.14 14.55 -9.82
CA PHE A 171 -0.59 15.70 -9.28
C PHE A 171 -2.09 15.38 -9.19
N PRO A 172 -2.67 15.30 -7.98
CA PRO A 172 -4.10 15.08 -7.79
C PRO A 172 -4.93 15.98 -8.70
N ASN A 173 -5.91 15.42 -9.41
CA ASN A 173 -6.80 16.10 -10.36
C ASN A 173 -6.17 16.62 -11.66
N HIS A 174 -4.86 16.46 -11.86
CA HIS A 174 -4.15 17.02 -13.02
C HIS A 174 -3.28 16.02 -13.79
N PHE A 175 -2.64 15.07 -13.10
CA PHE A 175 -1.68 14.15 -13.74
C PHE A 175 -1.56 12.82 -12.98
N TYR A 176 -1.76 11.72 -13.70
CA TYR A 176 -1.80 10.36 -13.19
C TYR A 176 -0.83 9.46 -13.97
N ILE A 177 -0.33 8.40 -13.33
CA ILE A 177 0.73 7.54 -13.83
C ILE A 177 0.25 6.10 -13.83
N ILE A 178 0.45 5.39 -14.95
CA ILE A 178 0.36 3.93 -14.98
C ILE A 178 1.70 3.41 -14.49
N THR A 179 1.71 2.78 -13.32
CA THR A 179 2.88 2.01 -12.88
C THR A 179 2.78 0.62 -13.52
N SER A 180 3.29 0.48 -14.74
CA SER A 180 3.44 -0.82 -15.40
C SER A 180 4.61 -1.59 -14.79
N THR A 181 4.58 -1.83 -13.47
CA THR A 181 5.49 -2.77 -12.84
C THR A 181 4.73 -4.08 -12.71
N VAL A 182 5.17 -5.08 -13.46
CA VAL A 182 4.74 -6.47 -13.28
C VAL A 182 5.00 -6.81 -11.80
N ILE A 183 3.94 -6.93 -10.99
CA ILE A 183 4.08 -7.46 -9.63
C ILE A 183 4.43 -8.93 -9.83
N THR A 184 5.72 -9.26 -9.83
CA THR A 184 6.19 -10.65 -9.84
C THR A 184 6.66 -11.01 -8.44
N PHE A 185 5.97 -11.94 -7.79
CA PHE A 185 6.53 -12.61 -6.62
C PHE A 185 7.47 -13.71 -7.13
N ARG A 186 8.73 -13.71 -6.65
CA ARG A 186 9.68 -14.80 -6.86
C ARG A 186 9.56 -15.83 -5.74
#